data_AF-A0A382XKX8-F1
#
_entry.id   AF-A0A382XKX8-F1
#
_cell.length_a   1.000
_cell.length_b   1.000
_cell.length_c   1.000
_cell.angle_alpha   90.00
_cell.angle_beta   90.00
_cell.angle_gamma   90.00
#
_symmetry.space_group_name_H-M   'P 1'
#
loop_
_entity.id
_entity.type
_entity.pdbx_description
1 polymer ?
#
loop_
_entity_poly.entity_id
_entity_poly.type
_entity_poly.pdbx_seq_one_letter_code
_entity_poly.pdbx_strand_id
1 'polypeptide(L)'
;MEKYLHPRKTWGSASLTGAITFAFCLFSVDLFETRAIAQDASQERLGIVYPEIDPFLGEALQEGEIESAVKIAEIIGATLLKRYPPGHVKRDAHTKSHGCVKAEFSVLENLSEDLAKGVFIPGKTYPAWIRYSNGKANPARADIKGDGRGMAIKLLGIEGETLLARDKMSGTQDFVMMSTPVFFIDDPEDYLSLMKLFTSD
;
A
#
# COMPACT_ATOMS: atom_id res chain seq x y z
N MET A 1 -69.45 59.28 -10.04
CA MET A 1 -68.66 58.07 -10.29
C MET A 1 -68.65 57.27 -8.99
N GLU A 2 -69.23 56.08 -9.03
CA GLU A 2 -69.56 55.15 -7.92
C GLU A 2 -68.58 55.12 -6.71
N LYS A 3 -69.09 55.28 -5.47
CA LYS A 3 -69.60 54.27 -4.50
C LYS A 3 -68.50 53.36 -3.91
N TYR A 4 -68.14 53.55 -2.62
CA TYR A 4 -68.54 52.75 -1.41
C TYR A 4 -67.82 51.38 -1.30
N LEU A 5 -67.41 50.77 -0.18
CA LEU A 5 -67.55 50.91 1.29
C LEU A 5 -66.50 49.96 1.93
N HIS A 6 -66.02 50.28 3.13
CA HIS A 6 -65.38 49.32 4.04
C HIS A 6 -66.41 48.33 4.64
N PRO A 7 -65.99 47.18 5.20
CA PRO A 7 -65.94 47.10 6.67
C PRO A 7 -64.77 46.27 7.26
N ARG A 8 -64.43 46.59 8.52
CA ARG A 8 -63.56 45.81 9.43
C ARG A 8 -64.29 44.58 9.99
N LYS A 9 -63.55 43.52 10.37
CA LYS A 9 -63.81 42.56 11.48
C LYS A 9 -62.54 41.70 11.71
N THR A 10 -61.78 41.89 12.80
CA THR A 10 -61.77 41.19 14.12
C THR A 10 -61.06 39.85 14.19
N TRP A 11 -60.41 39.63 15.34
CA TRP A 11 -59.40 38.66 15.72
C TRP A 11 -59.80 37.17 15.67
N GLY A 12 -58.79 36.31 15.48
CA GLY A 12 -58.82 34.90 15.84
C GLY A 12 -57.41 34.32 15.88
N SER A 13 -56.89 34.09 17.08
CA SER A 13 -55.66 33.31 17.33
C SER A 13 -55.95 31.82 17.18
N ALA A 14 -55.21 31.11 16.33
CA ALA A 14 -55.21 29.65 16.30
C ALA A 14 -53.77 29.15 16.33
N SER A 15 -53.45 28.44 17.42
CA SER A 15 -52.24 27.65 17.63
C SER A 15 -52.26 26.46 16.69
N LEU A 16 -51.24 26.31 15.83
CA LEU A 16 -50.97 25.04 15.13
C LEU A 16 -49.65 24.46 15.63
N THR A 17 -49.76 23.46 16.50
CA THR A 17 -48.70 22.51 16.81
C THR A 17 -48.58 21.56 15.62
N GLY A 18 -47.68 21.85 14.68
CA GLY A 18 -47.36 20.98 13.55
C GLY A 18 -46.08 20.20 13.85
N ALA A 19 -46.20 18.90 14.10
CA ALA A 19 -45.07 18.00 14.22
C ALA A 19 -44.30 17.92 12.90
N ILE A 20 -43.03 18.32 12.91
CA ILE A 20 -42.10 18.08 11.80
C ILE A 20 -41.65 16.62 11.92
N THR A 21 -42.29 15.72 11.17
CA THR A 21 -41.75 14.39 10.95
C THR A 21 -40.55 14.52 10.01
N PHE A 22 -39.35 14.57 10.58
CA PHE A 22 -38.12 14.32 9.84
C PHE A 22 -38.16 12.86 9.39
N ALA A 23 -38.57 12.61 8.14
CA ALA A 23 -38.29 11.36 7.48
C ALA A 23 -36.77 11.30 7.25
N PHE A 24 -36.05 10.74 8.22
CA PHE A 24 -34.70 10.24 8.01
C PHE A 24 -34.81 9.12 6.98
N CYS A 25 -34.64 9.47 5.71
CA CYS A 25 -34.37 8.51 4.66
C CYS A 25 -32.94 8.02 4.93
N LEU A 26 -32.84 7.02 5.82
CA LEU A 26 -31.65 6.19 5.96
C LEU A 26 -31.52 5.43 4.65
N PHE A 27 -30.86 6.05 3.67
CA PHE A 27 -30.14 5.27 2.68
C PHE A 27 -29.10 4.49 3.49
N SER A 28 -29.42 3.24 3.79
CA SER A 28 -28.44 2.24 4.18
C SER A 28 -27.54 2.04 2.97
N VAL A 29 -26.65 3.00 2.72
CA VAL A 29 -25.49 2.75 1.86
C VAL A 29 -24.74 1.66 2.61
N ASP A 30 -24.69 0.49 1.99
CA ASP A 30 -24.07 -0.66 2.60
C ASP A 30 -22.64 -0.24 3.02
N LEU A 31 -22.21 -0.62 4.23
CA LEU A 31 -20.88 -0.27 4.71
C LEU A 31 -19.81 -0.78 3.72
N PHE A 32 -20.12 -1.89 3.05
CA PHE A 32 -19.34 -2.45 1.95
C PHE A 32 -19.27 -1.53 0.72
N GLU A 33 -20.39 -0.98 0.26
CA GLU A 33 -20.40 -0.02 -0.86
C GLU A 33 -19.62 1.25 -0.52
N THR A 34 -19.78 1.76 0.71
CA THR A 34 -19.09 2.98 1.15
C THR A 34 -17.57 2.77 1.19
N ARG A 35 -17.11 1.59 1.66
CA ARG A 35 -15.69 1.21 1.67
C ARG A 35 -15.14 1.02 0.26
N ALA A 36 -15.87 0.35 -0.63
CA ALA A 36 -15.47 0.14 -2.01
C ALA A 36 -15.27 1.47 -2.77
N ILE A 37 -16.20 2.41 -2.63
CA ILE A 37 -16.10 3.74 -3.26
C ILE A 37 -14.90 4.53 -2.71
N ALA A 38 -14.66 4.47 -1.39
CA ALA A 38 -13.51 5.14 -0.78
C ALA A 38 -12.18 4.54 -1.26
N GLN A 39 -12.14 3.23 -1.45
CA GLN A 39 -10.99 2.50 -1.97
C GLN A 39 -10.69 2.90 -3.41
N ASP A 40 -11.68 2.87 -4.29
CA ASP A 40 -11.51 3.23 -5.71
C ASP A 40 -11.04 4.69 -5.85
N ALA A 41 -11.63 5.62 -5.08
CA ALA A 41 -11.22 7.03 -5.09
C ALA A 41 -9.77 7.26 -4.59
N SER A 42 -9.30 6.42 -3.66
CA SER A 42 -7.94 6.50 -3.13
C SER A 42 -6.90 5.93 -4.11
N GLN A 43 -7.24 4.83 -4.80
CA GLN A 43 -6.44 4.24 -5.86
C GLN A 43 -6.32 5.17 -7.07
N GLU A 44 -7.43 5.77 -7.51
CA GLU A 44 -7.45 6.73 -8.62
C GLU A 44 -6.59 7.96 -8.29
N ARG A 45 -6.71 8.51 -7.06
CA ARG A 45 -5.91 9.66 -6.61
C ARG A 45 -4.41 9.39 -6.65
N LEU A 46 -3.99 8.19 -6.25
CA LEU A 46 -2.57 7.82 -6.23
C LEU A 46 -2.08 7.30 -7.58
N GLY A 47 -2.98 7.12 -8.56
CA GLY A 47 -2.68 6.43 -9.82
C GLY A 47 -2.20 4.99 -9.59
N ILE A 48 -2.63 4.36 -8.49
CA ILE A 48 -2.19 3.02 -8.10
C ILE A 48 -3.18 2.01 -8.66
N VAL A 49 -2.69 1.16 -9.55
CA VAL A 49 -3.35 -0.10 -9.88
C VAL A 49 -2.88 -1.12 -8.85
N TYR A 50 -3.77 -1.55 -7.95
CA TYR A 50 -3.45 -2.65 -7.03
C TYR A 50 -3.27 -3.93 -7.84
N PRO A 51 -2.26 -4.77 -7.56
CA PRO A 51 -2.01 -5.98 -8.32
C PRO A 51 -3.24 -6.90 -8.37
N GLU A 52 -3.47 -7.53 -9.52
CA GLU A 52 -4.42 -8.63 -9.63
C GLU A 52 -3.85 -9.84 -8.88
N ILE A 53 -4.68 -10.50 -8.09
CA ILE A 53 -4.29 -11.74 -7.43
C ILE A 53 -4.11 -12.87 -8.45
N ASP A 54 -3.18 -13.77 -8.18
CA ASP A 54 -3.03 -15.04 -8.89
C ASP A 54 -3.51 -16.23 -8.02
N PRO A 55 -4.78 -16.65 -8.14
CA PRO A 55 -5.31 -17.78 -7.38
C PRO A 55 -4.64 -19.11 -7.72
N PHE A 56 -4.04 -19.24 -8.90
CA PHE A 56 -3.33 -20.46 -9.29
C PHE A 56 -2.05 -20.62 -8.45
N LEU A 57 -1.40 -19.52 -8.07
CA LEU A 57 -0.27 -19.51 -7.14
C LEU A 57 -0.69 -19.51 -5.66
N GLY A 58 -2.00 -19.55 -5.38
CA GLY A 58 -2.54 -19.53 -4.02
C GLY A 58 -2.60 -18.14 -3.39
N GLU A 59 -2.49 -17.08 -4.19
CA GLU A 59 -2.67 -15.71 -3.71
C GLU A 59 -4.14 -15.46 -3.35
N ALA A 60 -4.35 -14.79 -2.23
CA ALA A 60 -5.66 -14.36 -1.76
C ALA A 60 -5.53 -13.03 -1.04
N LEU A 61 -6.49 -12.13 -1.26
CA LEU A 61 -6.58 -10.88 -0.50
C LEU A 61 -7.03 -11.17 0.93
N GLN A 62 -6.38 -10.52 1.87
CA GLN A 62 -6.89 -10.42 3.24
C GLN A 62 -8.03 -9.40 3.32
N GLU A 63 -8.87 -9.51 4.36
CA GLU A 63 -9.92 -8.52 4.62
C GLU A 63 -9.28 -7.13 4.81
N GLY A 64 -9.81 -6.12 4.12
CA GLY A 64 -9.32 -4.75 4.23
C GLY A 64 -7.92 -4.49 3.66
N GLU A 65 -7.29 -5.48 3.00
CA GLU A 65 -5.89 -5.39 2.53
C GLU A 65 -5.65 -4.17 1.63
N ILE A 66 -6.51 -3.97 0.63
CA ILE A 66 -6.35 -2.89 -0.33
C ILE A 66 -6.49 -1.52 0.35
N GLU A 67 -7.51 -1.35 1.21
CA GLU A 67 -7.72 -0.11 1.97
C GLU A 67 -6.52 0.20 2.87
N SER A 68 -6.01 -0.83 3.57
CA SER A 68 -4.84 -0.71 4.42
C SER A 68 -3.60 -0.36 3.63
N ALA A 69 -3.35 -1.02 2.49
CA ALA A 69 -2.20 -0.76 1.63
C ALA A 69 -2.18 0.68 1.09
N VAL A 70 -3.35 1.20 0.68
CA VAL A 70 -3.44 2.60 0.25
C VAL A 70 -3.11 3.55 1.39
N LYS A 71 -3.69 3.37 2.58
CA LYS A 71 -3.39 4.21 3.75
C LYS A 71 -1.92 4.13 4.16
N ILE A 72 -1.32 2.93 4.10
CA ILE A 72 0.11 2.73 4.36
C ILE A 72 0.94 3.57 3.37
N ALA A 73 0.62 3.52 2.07
CA ALA A 73 1.31 4.30 1.05
C ALA A 73 1.20 5.81 1.28
N GLU A 74 0.01 6.30 1.67
CA GLU A 74 -0.21 7.71 2.01
C GLU A 74 0.63 8.14 3.22
N ILE A 75 0.62 7.35 4.30
CA ILE A 75 1.38 7.61 5.54
C ILE A 75 2.88 7.65 5.24
N ILE A 76 3.40 6.65 4.50
CA ILE A 76 4.80 6.60 4.12
C ILE A 76 5.17 7.79 3.24
N GLY A 77 4.36 8.08 2.21
CA GLY A 77 4.59 9.20 1.29
C GLY A 77 4.65 10.54 2.02
N ALA A 78 3.66 10.84 2.87
CA ALA A 78 3.63 12.06 3.66
C ALA A 78 4.83 12.16 4.61
N THR A 79 5.19 11.06 5.26
CA THR A 79 6.34 11.00 6.18
C THR A 79 7.65 11.27 5.46
N LEU A 80 7.84 10.70 4.27
CA LEU A 80 9.04 10.91 3.45
C LEU A 80 9.16 12.35 2.97
N LEU A 81 8.06 12.95 2.51
CA LEU A 81 8.03 14.34 2.05
C LEU A 81 8.24 15.34 3.20
N LYS A 82 7.82 15.01 4.43
CA LYS A 82 8.15 15.79 5.64
C LYS A 82 9.62 15.66 6.01
N ARG A 83 10.21 14.47 5.84
CA ARG A 83 11.58 14.15 6.28
C ARG A 83 12.66 14.62 5.32
N TYR A 84 12.38 14.64 4.02
CA TYR A 84 13.38 14.90 2.99
C TYR A 84 12.95 16.03 2.05
N PRO A 85 13.88 16.86 1.56
CA PRO A 85 13.55 17.89 0.59
C PRO A 85 13.11 17.25 -0.74
N PRO A 86 12.27 17.94 -1.52
CA PRO A 86 11.86 17.47 -2.86
C PRO A 86 13.07 17.09 -3.72
N GLY A 87 12.92 15.99 -4.48
CA GLY A 87 13.97 15.47 -5.36
C GLY A 87 15.10 14.68 -4.67
N HIS A 88 15.17 14.64 -3.34
CA HIS A 88 16.20 13.92 -2.58
C HIS A 88 15.59 13.00 -1.51
N VAL A 89 14.59 12.22 -1.90
CA VAL A 89 13.91 11.27 -1.02
C VAL A 89 14.70 9.97 -0.92
N LYS A 90 14.90 9.47 0.31
CA LYS A 90 15.49 8.14 0.56
C LYS A 90 14.40 7.11 0.82
N ARG A 91 14.78 5.82 0.83
CA ARG A 91 13.86 4.72 1.22
C ARG A 91 13.31 4.92 2.64
N ASP A 92 12.06 4.55 2.85
CA ASP A 92 11.32 4.64 4.13
C ASP A 92 11.88 3.67 5.18
N ALA A 93 12.15 2.43 4.77
CA ALA A 93 12.90 1.43 5.50
C ALA A 93 14.15 1.06 4.70
N HIS A 94 15.10 0.33 5.31
CA HIS A 94 16.30 -0.09 4.59
C HIS A 94 17.12 1.08 4.01
N THR A 95 17.06 2.25 4.66
CA THR A 95 17.62 3.51 4.14
C THR A 95 19.13 3.46 4.05
N LYS A 96 19.82 2.98 5.10
CA LYS A 96 21.28 2.86 5.11
C LYS A 96 21.72 1.61 4.33
N SER A 97 22.61 1.80 3.37
CA SER A 97 23.29 0.70 2.67
C SER A 97 24.60 0.37 3.39
N HIS A 98 24.90 -0.92 3.56
CA HIS A 98 26.20 -1.41 4.04
C HIS A 98 27.15 -1.75 2.89
N GLY A 99 26.59 -2.13 1.75
CA GLY A 99 27.34 -2.50 0.57
C GLY A 99 26.42 -2.78 -0.61
N CYS A 100 26.98 -2.63 -1.80
CA CYS A 100 26.40 -3.07 -3.06
C CYS A 100 27.50 -3.80 -3.81
N VAL A 101 27.30 -5.09 -4.07
CA VAL A 101 28.34 -5.94 -4.67
C VAL A 101 27.81 -6.55 -5.96
N LYS A 102 28.70 -6.66 -6.94
CA LYS A 102 28.46 -7.48 -8.13
C LYS A 102 28.67 -8.94 -7.73
N ALA A 103 27.80 -9.82 -8.21
CA ALA A 103 27.81 -11.23 -7.88
C ALA A 103 27.41 -12.09 -9.09
N GLU A 104 27.53 -13.39 -8.93
CA GLU A 104 26.97 -14.41 -9.82
C GLU A 104 26.02 -15.29 -8.99
N PHE A 105 24.85 -15.58 -9.54
CA PHE A 105 23.85 -16.47 -8.95
C PHE A 105 23.82 -17.76 -9.76
N SER A 106 24.32 -18.85 -9.18
CA SER A 106 24.36 -20.16 -9.84
C SER A 106 23.28 -21.07 -9.27
N VAL A 107 22.45 -21.61 -10.16
CA VAL A 107 21.47 -22.64 -9.84
C VAL A 107 22.16 -24.01 -9.87
N LEU A 108 21.88 -24.85 -8.87
CA LEU A 108 22.45 -26.20 -8.79
C LEU A 108 22.09 -27.02 -10.05
N GLU A 109 23.06 -27.77 -10.58
CA GLU A 109 22.86 -28.64 -11.75
C GLU A 109 21.87 -29.77 -11.47
N ASN A 110 21.83 -30.27 -10.24
CA ASN A 110 20.99 -31.37 -9.80
C ASN A 110 19.78 -30.90 -8.96
N LEU A 111 19.21 -29.73 -9.29
CA LEU A 111 18.01 -29.23 -8.65
C LEU A 111 16.79 -30.12 -8.97
N SER A 112 16.03 -30.49 -7.95
CA SER A 112 14.79 -31.29 -8.11
C SER A 112 13.81 -30.59 -9.06
N GLU A 113 13.07 -31.37 -9.87
CA GLU A 113 12.09 -30.87 -10.85
C GLU A 113 10.98 -30.01 -10.22
N ASP A 114 10.64 -30.29 -8.96
CA ASP A 114 9.66 -29.52 -8.19
C ASP A 114 10.14 -28.11 -7.84
N LEU A 115 11.46 -27.91 -7.76
CA LEU A 115 12.09 -26.62 -7.46
C LEU A 115 12.59 -25.89 -8.71
N ALA A 116 12.72 -26.58 -9.85
CA ALA A 116 13.17 -26.03 -11.11
C ALA A 116 12.08 -25.19 -11.81
N LYS A 117 11.69 -24.07 -11.19
CA LYS A 117 10.62 -23.17 -11.65
C LYS A 117 11.17 -21.76 -11.93
N GLY A 118 10.62 -21.09 -12.94
CA GLY A 118 10.98 -19.71 -13.28
C GLY A 118 12.48 -19.55 -13.53
N VAL A 119 13.14 -18.71 -12.72
CA VAL A 119 14.59 -18.44 -12.81
C VAL A 119 15.48 -19.57 -12.28
N PHE A 120 14.92 -20.61 -11.66
CA PHE A 120 15.69 -21.74 -11.13
C PHE A 120 15.95 -22.81 -12.20
N ILE A 121 16.59 -22.41 -13.30
CA ILE A 121 16.98 -23.32 -14.39
C ILE A 121 18.25 -24.09 -13.98
N PRO A 122 18.24 -25.43 -13.88
CA PRO A 122 19.42 -26.19 -13.43
C PRO A 122 20.69 -25.86 -14.22
N GLY A 123 21.80 -25.61 -13.53
CA GLY A 123 23.10 -25.26 -14.11
C GLY A 123 23.21 -23.83 -14.68
N LYS A 124 22.13 -23.04 -14.66
CA LYS A 124 22.16 -21.65 -15.13
C LYS A 124 22.88 -20.77 -14.13
N THR A 125 23.71 -19.85 -14.63
CA THR A 125 24.32 -18.78 -13.84
C THR A 125 23.87 -17.42 -14.36
N TYR A 126 23.47 -16.53 -13.45
CA TYR A 126 22.99 -15.18 -13.74
C TYR A 126 23.95 -14.13 -13.18
N PRO A 127 24.27 -13.06 -13.92
CA PRO A 127 24.87 -11.87 -13.34
C PRO A 127 23.91 -11.26 -12.32
N ALA A 128 24.42 -10.82 -11.18
CA ALA A 128 23.60 -10.29 -10.11
C ALA A 128 24.21 -9.07 -9.42
N TRP A 129 23.35 -8.29 -8.78
CA TRP A 129 23.71 -7.30 -7.78
C TRP A 129 23.13 -7.69 -6.43
N ILE A 130 23.92 -7.54 -5.37
CA ILE A 130 23.45 -7.76 -4.00
C ILE A 130 23.60 -6.46 -3.21
N ARG A 131 22.51 -6.03 -2.56
CA ARG A 131 22.50 -4.87 -1.66
C ARG A 131 22.24 -5.31 -0.22
N TYR A 132 23.13 -4.89 0.68
CA TYR A 132 22.98 -5.06 2.13
C TYR A 132 22.53 -3.76 2.79
N SER A 133 21.64 -3.83 3.78
CA SER A 133 21.05 -2.64 4.43
C SER A 133 20.63 -2.84 5.89
N ASN A 134 20.50 -1.73 6.64
CA ASN A 134 19.91 -1.70 7.99
C ASN A 134 18.40 -1.53 7.88
N GLY A 135 17.60 -2.30 8.60
CA GLY A 135 16.13 -2.24 8.52
C GLY A 135 15.57 -0.87 8.87
N LYS A 136 16.08 -0.22 9.93
CA LYS A 136 15.57 1.07 10.37
C LYS A 136 15.83 2.22 9.38
N ALA A 137 14.88 3.15 9.36
CA ALA A 137 14.88 4.34 8.50
C ALA A 137 16.02 5.34 8.76
N ASN A 138 16.70 5.26 9.92
CA ASN A 138 17.71 6.24 10.31
C ASN A 138 19.06 5.93 9.63
N PRO A 139 19.51 6.74 8.65
CA PRO A 139 20.75 6.48 7.92
C PRO A 139 22.01 6.68 8.77
N ALA A 140 21.93 7.42 9.88
CA ALA A 140 23.06 7.70 10.76
C ALA A 140 23.29 6.60 11.82
N ARG A 141 22.41 5.61 11.92
CA ARG A 141 22.56 4.50 12.88
C ARG A 141 23.85 3.72 12.58
N ALA A 142 24.61 3.42 13.63
CA ALA A 142 25.81 2.59 13.53
C ALA A 142 25.45 1.12 13.31
N ASP A 143 26.22 0.42 12.48
CA ASP A 143 25.88 -0.93 11.98
C ASP A 143 26.03 -2.02 13.05
N ILE A 144 26.82 -1.74 14.08
CA ILE A 144 27.00 -2.61 15.24
C ILE A 144 25.75 -2.66 16.16
N LYS A 145 24.78 -1.75 15.98
CA LYS A 145 23.58 -1.72 16.81
C LYS A 145 22.55 -2.72 16.30
N GLY A 146 21.96 -3.49 17.21
CA GLY A 146 20.90 -4.47 16.90
C GLY A 146 19.76 -3.84 16.10
N ASP A 147 19.41 -4.48 14.99
CA ASP A 147 18.40 -4.06 14.02
C ASP A 147 18.25 -5.19 12.96
N GLY A 148 17.17 -5.17 12.17
CA GLY A 148 17.01 -6.09 11.04
C GLY A 148 18.06 -5.81 9.97
N ARG A 149 18.47 -6.83 9.20
CA ARG A 149 19.42 -6.66 8.10
C ARG A 149 18.77 -7.12 6.81
N GLY A 150 18.69 -6.22 5.83
CA GLY A 150 18.16 -6.54 4.52
C GLY A 150 19.26 -7.07 3.60
N MET A 151 18.93 -8.07 2.80
CA MET A 151 19.71 -8.55 1.66
C MET A 151 18.79 -8.63 0.45
N ALA A 152 19.01 -7.77 -0.53
CA ALA A 152 18.27 -7.81 -1.79
C ALA A 152 19.20 -8.31 -2.90
N ILE A 153 18.78 -9.35 -3.62
CA ILE A 153 19.46 -9.86 -4.81
C ILE A 153 18.65 -9.42 -6.03
N LYS A 154 19.32 -8.83 -7.03
CA LYS A 154 18.75 -8.55 -8.35
C LYS A 154 19.48 -9.40 -9.39
N LEU A 155 18.79 -10.35 -9.99
CA LEU A 155 19.27 -11.09 -11.15
C LEU A 155 19.10 -10.26 -12.42
N LEU A 156 20.02 -10.39 -13.36
CA LEU A 156 20.01 -9.69 -14.64
C LEU A 156 19.93 -10.66 -15.81
N GLY A 157 19.42 -10.18 -16.94
CA GLY A 157 19.33 -10.96 -18.18
C GLY A 157 18.25 -12.04 -18.11
N ILE A 158 17.17 -11.78 -17.38
CA ILE A 158 16.00 -12.65 -17.33
C ILE A 158 15.17 -12.43 -18.60
N GLU A 159 14.74 -13.52 -19.23
CA GLU A 159 13.89 -13.49 -20.42
C GLU A 159 12.42 -13.62 -20.01
N GLY A 160 11.52 -13.05 -20.82
CA GLY A 160 10.07 -13.14 -20.62
C GLY A 160 9.45 -11.90 -19.97
N GLU A 161 8.12 -11.91 -19.89
CA GLU A 161 7.35 -10.84 -19.25
C GLU A 161 7.34 -10.99 -17.72
N THR A 162 7.41 -9.87 -17.01
CA THR A 162 7.21 -9.83 -15.56
C THR A 162 5.74 -9.60 -15.20
N LEU A 163 5.37 -9.96 -13.97
CA LEU A 163 4.06 -9.68 -13.41
C LEU A 163 3.82 -8.17 -13.15
N LEU A 164 4.87 -7.35 -13.21
CA LEU A 164 4.77 -5.92 -12.95
C LEU A 164 4.26 -5.21 -14.21
N ALA A 165 3.00 -4.76 -14.19
CA ALA A 165 2.39 -4.03 -15.30
C ALA A 165 3.21 -2.80 -15.74
N ARG A 166 3.87 -2.13 -14.80
CA ARG A 166 4.73 -0.95 -15.07
C ARG A 166 6.09 -1.29 -15.68
N ASP A 167 6.53 -2.54 -15.61
CA ASP A 167 7.87 -2.98 -16.01
C ASP A 167 7.82 -4.39 -16.59
N LYS A 168 6.95 -4.58 -17.59
CA LYS A 168 6.69 -5.89 -18.20
C LYS A 168 7.95 -6.55 -18.75
N MET A 169 8.92 -5.78 -19.22
CA MET A 169 10.16 -6.29 -19.83
C MET A 169 11.41 -5.88 -19.02
N SER A 170 11.32 -5.95 -17.69
CA SER A 170 12.41 -5.48 -16.81
C SER A 170 13.75 -6.17 -17.08
N GLY A 171 13.71 -7.42 -17.58
CA GLY A 171 14.89 -8.25 -17.75
C GLY A 171 15.55 -8.66 -16.43
N THR A 172 14.82 -8.56 -15.31
CA THR A 172 15.34 -8.81 -13.95
C THR A 172 14.37 -9.58 -13.07
N GLN A 173 14.92 -10.27 -12.07
CA GLN A 173 14.19 -10.88 -10.97
C GLN A 173 14.80 -10.41 -9.65
N ASP A 174 13.97 -9.96 -8.73
CA ASP A 174 14.42 -9.49 -7.41
C ASP A 174 14.03 -10.49 -6.32
N PHE A 175 14.96 -10.75 -5.40
CA PHE A 175 14.71 -11.42 -4.13
C PHE A 175 14.96 -10.42 -3.01
N VAL A 176 13.89 -9.97 -2.34
CA VAL A 176 13.96 -8.99 -1.26
C VAL A 176 13.84 -9.73 0.06
N MET A 177 14.95 -9.86 0.79
CA MET A 177 15.03 -10.69 1.99
C MET A 177 15.50 -9.88 3.20
N MET A 178 15.19 -10.41 4.39
CA MET A 178 15.71 -9.93 5.66
C MET A 178 16.43 -11.07 6.39
N SER A 179 17.29 -10.73 7.34
CA SER A 179 18.09 -11.67 8.14
C SER A 179 17.28 -12.47 9.15
N THR A 180 15.95 -12.38 9.14
CA THR A 180 15.04 -13.13 10.00
C THR A 180 14.18 -14.04 9.14
N PRO A 181 13.94 -15.29 9.55
CA PRO A 181 13.12 -16.23 8.78
C PRO A 181 11.61 -15.92 8.88
N VAL A 182 11.23 -15.01 9.78
CA VAL A 182 9.86 -14.57 9.99
C VAL A 182 9.80 -13.05 9.94
N PHE A 183 8.67 -12.53 9.46
CA PHE A 183 8.29 -11.13 9.61
C PHE A 183 7.47 -10.97 10.90
N PHE A 184 7.55 -9.81 11.53
CA PHE A 184 6.94 -9.57 12.85
C PHE A 184 5.50 -9.02 12.76
N ILE A 185 4.94 -8.95 11.55
CA ILE A 185 3.56 -8.59 11.22
C ILE A 185 3.08 -9.60 10.18
N ASP A 186 1.86 -10.11 10.29
CA ASP A 186 1.29 -11.11 9.38
C ASP A 186 0.03 -10.63 8.63
N ASP A 187 -0.54 -9.49 9.02
CA ASP A 187 -1.69 -8.88 8.36
C ASP A 187 -1.51 -7.37 8.05
N PRO A 188 -2.22 -6.84 7.04
CA PRO A 188 -2.07 -5.46 6.59
C PRO A 188 -2.64 -4.42 7.57
N GLU A 189 -3.63 -4.77 8.41
CA GLU A 189 -4.20 -3.85 9.40
C GLU A 189 -3.23 -3.63 10.57
N ASP A 190 -2.55 -4.67 11.02
CA ASP A 190 -1.48 -4.58 12.01
C ASP A 190 -0.28 -3.80 11.47
N TYR A 191 0.04 -3.98 10.18
CA TYR A 191 1.08 -3.17 9.55
C TYR A 191 0.68 -1.69 9.49
N LEU A 192 -0.58 -1.39 9.15
CA LEU A 192 -1.10 -0.03 9.17
C LEU A 192 -1.03 0.57 10.59
N SER A 193 -1.37 -0.20 11.61
CA SER A 193 -1.29 0.21 13.02
C SER A 193 0.15 0.54 13.43
N LEU A 194 1.12 -0.28 13.01
CA LEU A 194 2.55 -0.02 13.18
C LEU A 194 2.99 1.28 12.47
N MET A 195 2.55 1.50 11.23
CA MET A 195 2.90 2.71 10.49
C MET A 195 2.36 3.97 11.17
N LYS A 196 1.11 3.93 11.66
CA LYS A 196 0.54 5.03 12.45
C LYS A 196 1.39 5.34 13.68
N LEU A 197 1.79 4.31 14.43
CA LEU A 197 2.64 4.46 15.61
C LEU A 197 3.97 5.18 15.28
N PHE A 198 4.63 4.83 14.18
CA PHE A 198 5.88 5.50 13.77
C PHE A 198 5.72 6.95 13.30
N THR A 199 4.49 7.39 13.07
CA THR A 199 4.16 8.76 12.60
C THR A 199 3.43 9.60 13.62
N SER A 200 3.13 9.05 14.81
CA SER A 200 2.36 9.71 15.86
C SER A 200 3.16 10.72 16.70
N ASP A 201 4.44 10.94 16.36
CA ASP A 201 5.35 11.91 16.99
C ASP A 201 5.60 13.17 16.12
#